data_AF-A0A2E7F183-F1
#
_entry.id   AF-A0A2E7F183-F1
#
_cell.length_a   1.000
_cell.length_b   1.000
_cell.length_c   1.000
_cell.angle_alpha   90.00
_cell.angle_beta   90.00
_cell.angle_gamma   90.00
#
_symmetry.space_group_name_H-M   'P 1'
#
loop_
_entity.id
_entity.type
_entity.pdbx_description
1 polymer ?
#
loop_
_entity_poly.entity_id
_entity_poly.type
_entity_poly.pdbx_seq_one_letter_code
_entity_poly.pdbx_strand_id
1 'polypeptide(L)'
;MIWECVMLDVLSQKNYLFLGSRMKRLAERMQADATKIFEANGHGKLLPAFNTVLAALDLHGDATIGQLVELIGISQPAITRTVAGMADKGLVRLTADDDDQRVRNVALTEDGICLVAHLKSTAWLQIECAAKNITRNVSGDVIDQLTEIERRLEERPLTERIHPESGLEIVPYTPELAPDFYRLNAEWIEDMFVLEPSDIEVLQDPQSHIIDKGGDILFVRNSSGDIIGAGALQPVGEDGAFEFTKMGVSSTKRGEKAGEFLLVALINRAREMGVQKLHLLTNKKCEAAIHLYEKFGFRHDAIIMEKYAVKYERANVAMRYSMNTQSVKAAAPVEVAPPAEAPAPEPVLEPAVEAPSQRFAISFSPEMDAPLALARGYRSEILKRAELREACNQDVCFMTFVADGVELAHSADTVIEHLQSLDGELKKLRHDGEHLIRFGGDAVGLAEVRGEKITLSVVAPSDEIVGKSVQLRYTDQGIRLGEIGVFSKKLVIDEFEACITRVRAEIMRVYRAL
;
A
#
# COMPACT_ATOMS: atom_id res chain seq x y z
N MET A 1 -35.29 2.49 -19.02
CA MET A 1 -34.27 1.43 -18.88
C MET A 1 -33.01 1.92 -19.55
N ILE A 2 -32.14 2.51 -18.74
CA ILE A 2 -30.89 3.14 -19.16
C ILE A 2 -29.93 2.01 -19.52
N TRP A 3 -29.72 1.81 -20.81
CA TRP A 3 -28.56 1.10 -21.33
C TRP A 3 -27.34 1.98 -21.06
N GLU A 4 -26.89 1.98 -19.81
CA GLU A 4 -25.64 2.62 -19.45
C GLU A 4 -24.54 1.74 -20.04
N CYS A 5 -23.94 2.24 -21.12
CA CYS A 5 -22.65 1.80 -21.61
C CYS A 5 -21.63 1.92 -20.47
N VAL A 6 -21.60 0.92 -19.58
CA VAL A 6 -20.38 0.52 -18.90
C VAL A 6 -19.51 -0.08 -20.00
N MET A 7 -18.93 0.77 -20.85
CA MET A 7 -17.75 0.38 -21.59
C MET A 7 -16.77 -0.10 -20.55
N LEU A 8 -16.44 -1.40 -20.59
CA LEU A 8 -15.54 -2.04 -19.64
C LEU A 8 -14.23 -1.22 -19.60
N ASP A 9 -14.01 -0.44 -18.54
CA ASP A 9 -12.73 0.23 -18.33
C ASP A 9 -11.68 -0.84 -18.01
N VAL A 10 -10.99 -1.30 -19.05
CA VAL A 10 -9.99 -2.36 -18.98
C VAL A 10 -8.91 -2.05 -17.95
N LEU A 11 -8.50 -0.77 -17.85
CA LEU A 11 -7.51 -0.35 -16.87
C LEU A 11 -8.05 -0.50 -15.45
N SER A 12 -9.35 -0.21 -15.24
CA SER A 12 -9.99 -0.39 -13.94
C SER A 12 -10.23 -1.83 -13.54
N GLN A 13 -10.47 -2.72 -14.50
CA GLN A 13 -10.71 -4.13 -14.19
C GLN A 13 -9.43 -4.90 -13.84
N LYS A 14 -8.29 -4.44 -14.35
CA LYS A 14 -6.97 -5.03 -14.10
C LYS A 14 -6.11 -4.10 -13.23
N ASN A 15 -6.71 -3.57 -12.15
CA ASN A 15 -6.15 -2.65 -11.14
C ASN A 15 -4.62 -2.50 -11.15
N TYR A 16 -3.91 -3.41 -10.46
CA TYR A 16 -2.46 -3.31 -10.28
C TYR A 16 -1.66 -3.63 -11.56
N LEU A 17 -2.20 -4.46 -12.46
CA LEU A 17 -1.53 -4.80 -13.72
C LEU A 17 -1.33 -3.56 -14.60
N PHE A 18 -2.30 -2.64 -14.60
CA PHE A 18 -2.24 -1.41 -15.37
C PHE A 18 -2.13 -0.16 -14.51
N LEU A 19 -1.60 -0.26 -13.29
CA LEU A 19 -1.49 0.86 -12.37
C LEU A 19 -0.76 2.06 -13.01
N GLY A 20 0.41 1.83 -13.61
CA GLY A 20 1.16 2.88 -14.30
C GLY A 20 0.39 3.52 -15.47
N SER A 21 -0.35 2.72 -16.25
CA SER A 21 -1.20 3.23 -17.33
C SER A 21 -2.37 4.08 -16.79
N ARG A 22 -2.95 3.72 -15.64
CA ARG A 22 -3.99 4.51 -14.99
C ARG A 22 -3.46 5.85 -14.49
N MET A 23 -2.28 5.84 -13.85
CA MET A 23 -1.60 7.05 -13.40
C MET A 23 -1.29 7.98 -14.59
N LYS A 24 -0.77 7.43 -15.69
CA LYS A 24 -0.55 8.18 -16.93
C LYS A 24 -1.84 8.81 -17.47
N ARG A 25 -2.93 8.04 -17.58
CA ARG A 25 -4.24 8.54 -18.02
C ARG A 25 -4.77 9.68 -17.14
N LEU A 26 -4.54 9.58 -15.82
CA LEU A 26 -4.91 10.63 -14.88
C LEU A 26 -4.07 11.90 -15.09
N ALA A 27 -2.75 11.76 -15.19
CA ALA A 27 -1.83 12.86 -15.43
C ALA A 27 -2.14 13.62 -16.74
N GLU A 28 -2.39 12.89 -17.84
CA GLU A 28 -2.74 13.49 -19.14
C GLU A 28 -4.02 14.33 -19.06
N ARG A 29 -5.04 13.85 -18.32
CA ARG A 29 -6.29 14.60 -18.12
C ARG A 29 -6.07 15.86 -17.29
N MET A 30 -5.33 15.75 -16.19
CA MET A 30 -5.02 16.90 -15.33
C MET A 30 -4.19 17.96 -16.08
N GLN A 31 -3.21 17.54 -16.88
CA GLN A 31 -2.41 18.44 -17.71
C GLN A 31 -3.23 19.14 -18.80
N ALA A 32 -4.18 18.43 -19.41
CA ALA A 32 -5.09 19.03 -20.38
C ALA A 32 -5.96 20.14 -19.75
N ASP A 33 -6.45 19.95 -18.53
CA ASP A 33 -7.22 20.98 -17.83
C ASP A 33 -6.34 22.13 -17.32
N ALA A 34 -5.12 21.85 -16.84
CA ALA A 34 -4.14 22.88 -16.51
C ALA A 34 -3.79 23.77 -17.72
N THR A 35 -3.71 23.20 -18.92
CA THR A 35 -3.49 23.96 -20.17
C THR A 35 -4.58 24.99 -20.41
N LYS A 36 -5.86 24.61 -20.20
CA LYS A 36 -6.99 25.54 -20.32
C LYS A 36 -6.94 26.66 -19.28
N ILE A 37 -6.45 26.37 -18.07
CA ILE A 37 -6.24 27.38 -17.03
C ILE A 37 -5.14 28.36 -17.45
N PHE A 38 -4.02 27.89 -18.01
CA PHE A 38 -3.00 28.78 -18.57
C PHE A 38 -3.58 29.65 -19.69
N GLU A 39 -4.36 29.09 -20.62
CA GLU A 39 -5.05 29.83 -21.68
C GLU A 39 -5.94 30.94 -21.12
N ALA A 40 -6.76 30.64 -20.11
CA ALA A 40 -7.67 31.60 -19.47
C ALA A 40 -6.93 32.76 -18.77
N ASN A 41 -5.69 32.53 -18.33
CA ASN A 41 -4.83 33.56 -17.73
C ASN A 41 -3.92 34.26 -18.77
N GLY A 42 -4.15 34.06 -20.07
CA GLY A 42 -3.41 34.73 -21.15
C GLY A 42 -2.15 34.00 -21.64
N HIS A 43 -1.90 32.78 -21.16
CA HIS A 43 -0.68 32.00 -21.43
C HIS A 43 -0.92 30.79 -22.34
N GLY A 44 -1.87 30.87 -23.27
CA GLY A 44 -2.24 29.75 -24.14
C GLY A 44 -1.15 29.24 -25.09
N LYS A 45 0.00 29.93 -25.17
CA LYS A 45 1.17 29.50 -25.95
C LYS A 45 2.28 28.89 -25.07
N LEU A 46 2.04 28.77 -23.77
CA LEU A 46 2.94 28.13 -22.82
C LEU A 46 2.75 26.61 -22.92
N LEU A 47 3.84 25.88 -23.19
CA LEU A 47 3.79 24.42 -23.18
C LEU A 47 3.75 23.93 -21.73
N PRO A 48 2.91 22.93 -21.38
CA PRO A 48 2.84 22.39 -20.02
C PRO A 48 4.20 21.93 -19.47
N ALA A 49 5.07 21.40 -20.33
CA ALA A 49 6.42 20.97 -19.97
C ALA A 49 7.33 22.11 -19.48
N PHE A 50 7.08 23.36 -19.88
CA PHE A 50 7.85 24.51 -19.36
C PHE A 50 7.61 24.73 -17.87
N ASN A 51 6.43 24.34 -17.37
CA ASN A 51 6.01 24.65 -16.02
C ASN A 51 6.94 24.09 -14.95
N THR A 52 7.36 22.84 -15.12
CA THR A 52 8.24 22.15 -14.15
C THR A 52 9.64 22.75 -14.14
N VAL A 53 10.17 23.17 -15.31
CA VAL A 53 11.47 23.85 -15.40
C VAL A 53 11.41 25.26 -14.82
N LEU A 54 10.34 26.02 -15.11
CA LEU A 54 10.12 27.34 -14.49
C LEU A 54 10.07 27.25 -12.97
N ALA A 55 9.32 26.28 -12.43
CA ALA A 55 9.23 26.05 -10.98
C ALA A 55 10.57 25.62 -10.37
N ALA A 56 11.32 24.73 -11.03
CA ALA A 56 12.62 24.28 -10.56
C ALA A 56 13.63 25.44 -10.48
N LEU A 57 13.71 26.27 -11.52
CA LEU A 57 14.62 27.42 -11.57
C LEU A 57 14.21 28.53 -10.58
N ASP A 58 12.92 28.72 -10.35
CA ASP A 58 12.43 29.66 -9.34
C ASP A 58 12.73 29.22 -7.91
N LEU A 59 12.69 27.91 -7.63
CA LEU A 59 12.93 27.36 -6.31
C LEU A 59 14.43 27.19 -5.99
N HIS A 60 15.21 26.74 -6.97
CA HIS A 60 16.62 26.36 -6.79
C HIS A 60 17.62 27.33 -7.42
N GLY A 61 17.14 28.33 -8.16
CA GLY A 61 17.99 29.24 -8.93
C GLY A 61 18.52 28.62 -10.22
N ASP A 62 19.62 29.18 -10.71
CA ASP A 62 20.27 28.71 -11.93
C ASP A 62 20.71 27.24 -11.79
N ALA A 63 20.47 26.43 -12.84
CA ALA A 63 20.76 25.01 -12.82
C ALA A 63 21.25 24.49 -14.17
N THR A 64 22.14 23.50 -14.14
CA THR A 64 22.56 22.77 -15.34
C THR A 64 21.45 21.83 -15.84
N ILE A 65 21.57 21.37 -17.09
CA ILE A 65 20.66 20.34 -17.64
C ILE A 65 20.65 19.07 -16.77
N GLY A 66 21.80 18.65 -16.24
CA GLY A 66 21.90 17.48 -15.36
C GLY A 66 21.16 17.67 -14.05
N GLN A 67 21.35 18.83 -13.40
CA GLN A 67 20.63 19.17 -12.16
C GLN A 67 19.12 19.26 -12.40
N LEU A 68 18.66 19.82 -13.53
CA LEU A 68 17.24 19.84 -13.87
C LEU A 68 16.67 18.43 -14.07
N VAL A 69 17.45 17.48 -14.56
CA VAL A 69 17.04 16.06 -14.64
C VAL A 69 16.86 15.46 -13.26
N GLU A 70 17.79 15.72 -12.34
CA GLU A 70 17.74 15.24 -10.95
C GLU A 70 16.58 15.87 -10.18
N LEU A 71 16.40 17.20 -10.27
CA LEU A 71 15.35 17.94 -9.57
C LEU A 71 13.94 17.57 -10.03
N ILE A 72 13.75 17.25 -11.31
CA ILE A 72 12.41 17.04 -11.91
C ILE A 72 12.09 15.54 -12.08
N GLY A 73 13.10 14.67 -12.14
CA GLY A 73 12.90 13.23 -12.27
C GLY A 73 12.38 12.78 -13.66
N ILE A 74 12.66 13.54 -14.72
CA ILE A 74 12.31 13.17 -16.10
C ILE A 74 13.55 13.04 -16.99
N SER A 75 13.41 12.32 -18.10
CA SER A 75 14.54 12.00 -18.98
C SER A 75 15.29 13.25 -19.50
N GLN A 76 16.62 13.16 -19.58
CA GLN A 76 17.47 14.23 -20.13
C GLN A 76 17.02 14.74 -21.52
N PRO A 77 16.68 13.89 -22.52
CA PRO A 77 16.19 14.39 -23.79
C PRO A 77 14.91 15.22 -23.68
N ALA A 78 14.05 14.95 -22.69
CA ALA A 78 12.86 15.76 -22.45
C ALA A 78 13.25 17.14 -21.89
N ILE A 79 14.11 17.21 -20.87
CA ILE A 79 14.62 18.48 -20.31
C ILE A 79 15.31 19.32 -21.38
N THR A 80 16.22 18.73 -22.18
CA THR A 80 16.93 19.46 -23.23
C THR A 80 15.97 20.08 -24.25
N ARG A 81 14.95 19.34 -24.72
CA ARG A 81 13.94 19.89 -25.64
C ARG A 81 13.10 21.00 -25.01
N THR A 82 12.72 20.82 -23.75
CA THR A 82 11.94 21.81 -22.99
C THR A 82 12.72 23.11 -22.85
N VAL A 83 13.97 23.04 -22.39
CA VAL A 83 14.84 24.21 -22.19
C VAL A 83 15.11 24.93 -23.52
N ALA A 84 15.37 24.20 -24.61
CA ALA A 84 15.53 24.80 -25.93
C ALA A 84 14.27 25.60 -26.35
N GLY A 85 13.08 25.01 -26.18
CA GLY A 85 11.83 25.71 -26.48
C GLY A 85 11.55 26.92 -25.59
N MET A 86 12.06 26.93 -24.35
CA MET A 86 12.00 28.09 -23.45
C MET A 86 12.98 29.19 -23.86
N ALA A 87 14.18 28.81 -24.31
CA ALA A 87 15.20 29.73 -24.81
C ALA A 87 14.72 30.44 -26.08
N ASP A 88 14.11 29.69 -27.01
CA ASP A 88 13.50 30.25 -28.24
C ASP A 88 12.40 31.28 -27.96
N LYS A 89 11.77 31.19 -26.78
CA LYS A 89 10.74 32.13 -26.32
C LYS A 89 11.30 33.25 -25.43
N GLY A 90 12.61 33.31 -25.24
CA GLY A 90 13.28 34.31 -24.42
C GLY A 90 13.03 34.18 -22.92
N LEU A 91 12.52 33.04 -22.43
CA LEU A 91 12.19 32.83 -21.00
C LEU A 91 13.39 32.38 -20.17
N VAL A 92 14.38 31.74 -20.81
CA VAL A 92 15.62 31.32 -20.18
C VAL A 92 16.80 31.69 -21.05
N ARG A 93 17.95 31.91 -20.41
CA ARG A 93 19.25 32.04 -21.05
C ARG A 93 20.08 30.79 -20.79
N LEU A 94 20.87 30.42 -21.78
CA LEU A 94 21.83 29.32 -21.71
C LEU A 94 23.24 29.91 -21.71
N THR A 95 23.99 29.69 -20.63
CA THR A 95 25.41 30.07 -20.58
C THR A 95 26.28 28.82 -20.56
N ALA A 96 27.48 28.92 -21.12
CA ALA A 96 28.49 27.90 -20.85
C ALA A 96 28.82 27.92 -19.36
N ASP A 97 29.05 26.76 -18.78
CA ASP A 97 29.66 26.69 -17.46
C ASP A 97 31.12 27.19 -17.54
N ASP A 98 31.57 27.85 -16.47
CA ASP A 98 32.90 28.47 -16.41
C ASP A 98 34.01 27.40 -16.36
N ASP A 99 33.73 26.23 -15.79
CA ASP A 99 34.70 25.13 -15.61
C ASP A 99 34.59 24.08 -16.74
N ASP A 100 33.39 23.81 -17.26
CA ASP A 100 33.18 22.92 -18.42
C ASP A 100 32.28 23.54 -19.49
N GLN A 101 32.90 24.01 -20.58
CA GLN A 101 32.21 24.58 -21.75
C GLN A 101 31.19 23.65 -22.42
N ARG A 102 31.20 22.35 -22.12
CA ARG A 102 30.20 21.37 -22.59
C ARG A 102 28.94 21.37 -21.73
N VAL A 103 29.05 21.83 -20.49
CA VAL A 103 27.92 22.02 -19.57
C VAL A 103 27.27 23.36 -19.89
N ARG A 104 25.93 23.35 -19.89
CA ARG A 104 25.11 24.54 -20.09
C ARG A 104 24.34 24.81 -18.81
N ASN A 105 24.56 25.99 -18.25
CA ASN A 105 23.77 26.51 -17.15
C ASN A 105 22.52 27.20 -17.71
N VAL A 106 21.38 26.96 -17.06
CA VAL A 106 20.07 27.49 -17.44
C VAL A 106 19.63 28.47 -16.36
N ALA A 107 19.32 29.69 -16.78
CA ALA A 107 18.88 30.75 -15.87
C ALA A 107 17.64 31.44 -16.42
N LEU A 108 16.73 31.88 -15.54
CA LEU A 108 15.59 32.69 -15.97
C LEU A 108 16.07 34.05 -16.49
N THR A 109 15.46 34.52 -17.58
CA THR A 109 15.57 35.90 -18.04
C THR A 109 14.66 36.81 -17.21
N GLU A 110 14.74 38.13 -17.41
CA GLU A 110 13.76 39.06 -16.83
C GLU A 110 12.32 38.71 -17.21
N ASP A 111 12.09 38.39 -18.49
CA ASP A 111 10.78 37.91 -18.97
C ASP A 111 10.35 36.62 -18.29
N GLY A 112 11.29 35.68 -18.08
CA GLY A 112 11.05 34.43 -17.34
C GLY A 112 10.66 34.68 -15.89
N ILE A 113 11.37 35.58 -15.20
CA ILE A 113 11.07 35.97 -13.80
C ILE A 113 9.70 36.65 -13.71
N CYS A 114 9.41 37.60 -14.60
CA CYS A 114 8.11 38.27 -14.66
C CYS A 114 6.98 37.28 -14.93
N LEU A 115 7.19 36.31 -15.84
CA LEU A 115 6.23 35.26 -16.11
C LEU A 115 5.98 34.42 -14.85
N VAL A 116 7.01 33.93 -14.17
CA VAL A 116 6.86 33.12 -12.95
C VAL A 116 6.09 33.88 -11.87
N ALA A 117 6.44 35.15 -11.61
CA ALA A 117 5.73 35.97 -10.64
C ALA A 117 4.23 36.11 -10.97
N HIS A 118 3.91 36.29 -12.24
CA HIS A 118 2.53 36.33 -12.70
C HIS A 118 1.83 34.96 -12.58
N LEU A 119 2.49 33.85 -12.93
CA LEU A 119 1.93 32.51 -12.83
C LEU A 119 1.62 32.11 -11.38
N LYS A 120 2.53 32.41 -10.44
CA LYS A 120 2.35 32.20 -8.99
C LYS A 120 1.05 32.81 -8.47
N SER A 121 0.73 34.03 -8.91
CA SER A 121 -0.45 34.78 -8.48
C SER A 121 -1.72 34.47 -9.29
N THR A 122 -1.64 33.62 -10.31
CA THR A 122 -2.74 33.31 -11.22
C THR A 122 -2.91 31.80 -11.44
N ALA A 123 -2.38 31.28 -12.55
CA ALA A 123 -2.61 29.92 -13.01
C ALA A 123 -2.10 28.87 -12.01
N TRP A 124 -0.95 29.07 -11.37
CA TRP A 124 -0.41 28.09 -10.41
C TRP A 124 -1.30 27.95 -9.19
N LEU A 125 -1.73 29.07 -8.60
CA LEU A 125 -2.67 29.07 -7.48
C LEU A 125 -4.00 28.41 -7.86
N GLN A 126 -4.53 28.69 -9.06
CA GLN A 126 -5.77 28.09 -9.54
C GLN A 126 -5.65 26.58 -9.76
N ILE A 127 -4.54 26.13 -10.36
CA ILE A 127 -4.24 24.71 -10.57
C ILE A 127 -4.08 23.99 -9.23
N GLU A 128 -3.34 24.58 -8.29
CA GLU A 128 -3.13 24.02 -6.95
C GLU A 128 -4.47 23.87 -6.20
N CYS A 129 -5.30 24.90 -6.21
CA CYS A 129 -6.64 24.86 -5.62
C CYS A 129 -7.52 23.78 -6.27
N ALA A 130 -7.49 23.65 -7.60
CA ALA A 130 -8.24 22.63 -8.32
C ALA A 130 -7.73 21.22 -7.98
N ALA A 131 -6.42 21.01 -7.94
CA ALA A 131 -5.79 19.76 -7.55
C ALA A 131 -6.16 19.36 -6.11
N LYS A 132 -6.06 20.30 -5.16
CA LYS A 132 -6.50 20.11 -3.76
C LYS A 132 -7.99 19.78 -3.64
N ASN A 133 -8.82 20.32 -4.53
CA ASN A 133 -10.26 20.06 -4.51
C ASN A 133 -10.58 18.63 -4.97
N ILE A 134 -9.98 18.17 -6.08
CA ILE A 134 -10.26 16.82 -6.61
C ILE A 134 -9.70 15.69 -5.74
N THR A 135 -8.71 15.98 -4.89
CA THR A 135 -8.17 15.03 -3.91
C THR A 135 -8.85 15.13 -2.54
N ARG A 136 -9.74 16.11 -2.32
CA ARG A 136 -10.46 16.28 -1.07
C ARG A 136 -11.33 15.05 -0.78
N ASN A 137 -11.34 14.61 0.48
CA ASN A 137 -12.08 13.44 0.98
C ASN A 137 -11.65 12.09 0.39
N VAL A 138 -10.53 12.04 -0.34
CA VAL A 138 -9.83 10.76 -0.57
C VAL A 138 -9.25 10.31 0.77
N SER A 139 -9.33 9.01 1.07
CA SER A 139 -8.77 8.47 2.32
C SER A 139 -7.25 8.59 2.31
N GLY A 140 -6.70 9.35 3.27
CA GLY A 140 -5.28 9.69 3.33
C GLY A 140 -4.89 10.82 2.36
N ASP A 141 -3.70 11.41 2.57
CA ASP A 141 -3.18 12.40 1.64
C ASP A 141 -2.60 11.71 0.40
N VAL A 142 -3.12 12.09 -0.78
CA VAL A 142 -2.69 11.52 -2.06
C VAL A 142 -1.22 11.83 -2.35
N ILE A 143 -0.72 12.99 -1.91
CA ILE A 143 0.67 13.41 -2.08
C ILE A 143 1.59 12.54 -1.23
N ASP A 144 1.23 12.27 0.02
CA ASP A 144 2.00 11.36 0.89
C ASP A 144 2.03 9.94 0.32
N GLN A 145 0.89 9.47 -0.21
CA GLN A 145 0.80 8.15 -0.85
C GLN A 145 1.68 8.06 -2.10
N LEU A 146 1.68 9.08 -2.95
CA LEU A 146 2.55 9.15 -4.13
C LEU A 146 4.02 9.19 -3.73
N THR A 147 4.37 10.04 -2.77
CA THR A 147 5.75 10.17 -2.23
C THR A 147 6.25 8.83 -1.70
N GLU A 148 5.42 8.10 -0.98
CA GLU A 148 5.78 6.78 -0.46
C GLU A 148 5.92 5.72 -1.58
N ILE A 149 5.10 5.79 -2.62
CA ILE A 149 5.22 4.91 -3.80
C ILE A 149 6.52 5.20 -4.56
N GLU A 150 6.87 6.47 -4.76
CA GLU A 150 8.09 6.93 -5.42
C GLU A 150 9.33 6.48 -4.65
N ARG A 151 9.38 6.74 -3.33
CA ARG A 151 10.47 6.28 -2.44
C ARG A 151 10.64 4.77 -2.51
N ARG A 152 9.55 4.00 -2.43
CA ARG A 152 9.62 2.54 -2.55
C ARG A 152 10.19 2.15 -3.91
N LEU A 153 9.73 2.76 -5.01
CA LEU A 153 10.19 2.44 -6.35
C LEU A 153 11.70 2.72 -6.54
N GLU A 154 12.21 3.77 -5.90
CA GLU A 154 13.64 4.11 -5.86
C GLU A 154 14.44 3.10 -5.02
N GLU A 155 13.97 2.74 -3.83
CA GLU A 155 14.66 1.81 -2.93
C GLU A 155 14.78 0.39 -3.48
N ARG A 156 13.75 -0.04 -4.22
CA ARG A 156 13.73 -1.33 -4.90
C ARG A 156 12.92 -1.13 -6.17
N PRO A 157 13.37 -1.49 -7.37
CA PRO A 157 12.55 -1.37 -8.59
C PRO A 157 11.49 -2.46 -8.69
N LEU A 158 10.51 -2.31 -9.61
CA LEU A 158 9.49 -3.35 -9.85
C LEU A 158 10.09 -4.69 -10.29
N THR A 159 11.20 -4.67 -11.02
CA THR A 159 11.92 -5.86 -11.51
C THR A 159 12.42 -6.76 -10.38
N GLU A 160 12.64 -6.19 -9.20
CA GLU A 160 13.06 -6.95 -8.01
C GLU A 160 11.88 -7.40 -7.15
N ARG A 161 10.65 -6.98 -7.47
CA ARG A 161 9.40 -7.33 -6.76
C ARG A 161 8.55 -8.37 -7.47
N ILE A 162 9.11 -9.06 -8.46
CA ILE A 162 8.38 -10.02 -9.29
C ILE A 162 7.96 -11.26 -8.48
N HIS A 163 8.68 -11.54 -7.38
CA HIS A 163 8.32 -12.62 -6.45
C HIS A 163 7.29 -12.11 -5.45
N PRO A 164 6.11 -12.75 -5.36
CA PRO A 164 5.11 -12.35 -4.38
C PRO A 164 5.70 -12.45 -2.97
N GLU A 165 5.47 -11.42 -2.15
CA GLU A 165 5.63 -11.49 -0.69
C GLU A 165 4.58 -12.44 -0.05
N SER A 166 4.19 -13.52 -0.74
CA SER A 166 3.26 -14.52 -0.23
C SER A 166 3.94 -15.45 0.78
N GLY A 167 5.27 -15.39 0.92
CA GLY A 167 6.03 -16.34 1.72
C GLY A 167 5.89 -17.77 1.19
N LEU A 168 5.56 -17.93 -0.10
CA LEU A 168 5.44 -19.22 -0.76
C LEU A 168 6.70 -19.49 -1.58
N GLU A 169 7.23 -20.70 -1.46
CA GLU A 169 8.42 -21.17 -2.15
C GLU A 169 8.05 -22.39 -3.01
N ILE A 170 8.57 -22.45 -4.23
CA ILE A 170 8.50 -23.67 -5.04
C ILE A 170 9.65 -24.58 -4.65
N VAL A 171 9.31 -25.80 -4.24
CA VAL A 171 10.28 -26.83 -3.86
C VAL A 171 10.24 -27.96 -4.89
N PRO A 172 11.38 -28.37 -5.46
CA PRO A 172 11.44 -29.49 -6.39
C PRO A 172 11.22 -30.82 -5.67
N TYR A 173 10.87 -31.86 -6.41
CA TYR A 173 10.73 -33.20 -5.85
C TYR A 173 12.03 -33.76 -5.30
N THR A 174 11.90 -34.40 -4.14
CA THR A 174 12.88 -35.35 -3.61
C THR A 174 12.13 -36.58 -3.08
N PRO A 175 12.77 -37.75 -2.99
CA PRO A 175 12.13 -38.96 -2.45
C PRO A 175 11.49 -38.77 -1.07
N GLU A 176 12.07 -37.90 -0.24
CA GLU A 176 11.57 -37.59 1.11
C GLU A 176 10.22 -36.86 1.09
N LEU A 177 9.87 -36.19 -0.01
CA LEU A 177 8.60 -35.48 -0.20
C LEU A 177 7.50 -36.35 -0.84
N ALA A 178 7.79 -37.62 -1.18
CA ALA A 178 6.77 -38.53 -1.70
C ALA A 178 5.55 -38.70 -0.77
N PRO A 179 5.71 -38.78 0.58
CA PRO A 179 4.56 -38.84 1.49
C PRO A 179 3.67 -37.59 1.43
N ASP A 180 4.25 -36.40 1.23
CA ASP A 180 3.48 -35.16 1.08
C ASP A 180 2.71 -35.12 -0.23
N PHE A 181 3.31 -35.64 -1.32
CA PHE A 181 2.63 -35.78 -2.60
C PHE A 181 1.41 -36.69 -2.51
N TYR A 182 1.55 -37.84 -1.81
CA TYR A 182 0.45 -38.73 -1.51
C TYR A 182 -0.63 -38.01 -0.69
N ARG A 183 -0.25 -37.47 0.47
CA ARG A 183 -1.17 -36.86 1.45
C ARG A 183 -2.04 -35.77 0.82
N LEU A 184 -1.43 -34.80 0.14
CA LEU A 184 -2.14 -33.65 -0.42
C LEU A 184 -3.12 -34.03 -1.54
N ASN A 185 -2.76 -35.05 -2.34
CA ASN A 185 -3.61 -35.51 -3.43
C ASN A 185 -4.69 -36.47 -2.96
N ALA A 186 -4.38 -37.37 -2.03
CA ALA A 186 -5.37 -38.27 -1.43
C ALA A 186 -6.44 -37.45 -0.69
N GLU A 187 -6.06 -36.47 0.14
CA GLU A 187 -6.99 -35.59 0.84
C GLU A 187 -7.98 -34.92 -0.13
N TRP A 188 -7.48 -34.35 -1.22
CA TRP A 188 -8.34 -33.70 -2.23
C TRP A 188 -9.24 -34.69 -2.98
N ILE A 189 -8.71 -35.85 -3.37
CA ILE A 189 -9.49 -36.87 -4.10
C ILE A 189 -10.57 -37.45 -3.19
N GLU A 190 -10.25 -37.82 -1.96
CA GLU A 190 -11.17 -38.47 -1.02
C GLU A 190 -12.29 -37.53 -0.55
N ASP A 191 -12.05 -36.22 -0.49
CA ASP A 191 -13.09 -35.22 -0.14
C ASP A 191 -14.19 -35.13 -1.20
N MET A 192 -13.84 -35.28 -2.49
CA MET A 192 -14.76 -35.03 -3.61
C MET A 192 -15.13 -36.27 -4.43
N PHE A 193 -14.32 -37.33 -4.38
CA PHE A 193 -14.35 -38.51 -5.23
C PHE A 193 -13.87 -39.77 -4.49
N VAL A 194 -13.80 -40.89 -5.20
CA VAL A 194 -13.17 -42.12 -4.73
C VAL A 194 -11.75 -42.18 -5.30
N LEU A 195 -10.78 -42.59 -4.47
CA LEU A 195 -9.41 -42.83 -4.89
C LEU A 195 -9.36 -44.08 -5.81
N GLU A 196 -9.06 -43.88 -7.09
CA GLU A 196 -9.05 -44.94 -8.10
C GLU A 196 -7.72 -45.72 -8.05
N PRO A 197 -7.66 -47.00 -8.50
CA PRO A 197 -6.42 -47.78 -8.48
C PRO A 197 -5.24 -47.09 -9.20
N SER A 198 -5.51 -46.44 -10.33
CA SER A 198 -4.52 -45.67 -11.09
C SER A 198 -4.01 -44.44 -10.33
N ASP A 199 -4.79 -43.91 -9.39
CA ASP A 199 -4.32 -42.86 -8.48
C ASP A 199 -3.35 -43.41 -7.45
N ILE A 200 -3.69 -44.55 -6.84
CA ILE A 200 -2.91 -45.18 -5.78
C ILE A 200 -1.51 -45.54 -6.31
N GLU A 201 -1.42 -46.17 -7.49
CA GLU A 201 -0.15 -46.56 -8.10
C GLU A 201 0.80 -45.35 -8.26
N VAL A 202 0.28 -44.25 -8.82
CA VAL A 202 1.07 -43.03 -9.05
C VAL A 202 1.42 -42.31 -7.74
N LEU A 203 0.51 -42.28 -6.77
CA LEU A 203 0.74 -41.57 -5.50
C LEU A 203 1.68 -42.33 -4.57
N GLN A 204 1.66 -43.67 -4.59
CA GLN A 204 2.54 -44.50 -3.74
C GLN A 204 3.98 -44.53 -4.26
N ASP A 205 4.17 -44.47 -5.58
CA ASP A 205 5.49 -44.48 -6.21
C ASP A 205 5.63 -43.39 -7.30
N PRO A 206 5.66 -42.11 -6.91
CA PRO A 206 5.80 -41.01 -7.86
C PRO A 206 7.16 -41.00 -8.57
N GLN A 207 8.20 -41.59 -7.98
CA GLN A 207 9.53 -41.69 -8.59
C GLN A 207 9.44 -42.49 -9.88
N SER A 208 8.98 -43.74 -9.82
CA SER A 208 8.92 -44.61 -11.01
C SER A 208 7.84 -44.18 -12.02
N HIS A 209 6.74 -43.58 -11.54
CA HIS A 209 5.58 -43.28 -12.38
C HIS A 209 5.61 -41.90 -13.05
N ILE A 210 6.36 -40.94 -12.49
CA ILE A 210 6.44 -39.57 -13.00
C ILE A 210 7.90 -39.20 -13.29
N ILE A 211 8.77 -39.19 -12.28
CA ILE A 211 10.14 -38.65 -12.40
C ILE A 211 10.99 -39.46 -13.39
N ASP A 212 11.03 -40.78 -13.23
CA ASP A 212 11.85 -41.67 -14.07
C ASP A 212 11.39 -41.70 -15.54
N LYS A 213 10.15 -41.26 -15.80
CA LYS A 213 9.60 -41.15 -17.16
C LYS A 213 9.88 -39.80 -17.82
N GLY A 214 10.60 -38.90 -17.15
CA GLY A 214 10.90 -37.55 -17.63
C GLY A 214 9.81 -36.53 -17.27
N GLY A 215 8.96 -36.85 -16.29
CA GLY A 215 8.05 -35.91 -15.66
C GLY A 215 8.73 -35.08 -14.57
N ASP A 216 7.95 -34.23 -13.91
CA ASP A 216 8.42 -33.47 -12.75
C ASP A 216 7.28 -33.25 -11.75
N ILE A 217 7.64 -33.06 -10.49
CA ILE A 217 6.70 -32.78 -9.40
C ILE A 217 7.21 -31.55 -8.65
N LEU A 218 6.34 -30.55 -8.50
CA LEU A 218 6.63 -29.33 -7.76
C LEU A 218 5.73 -29.25 -6.53
N PHE A 219 6.29 -28.71 -5.46
CA PHE A 219 5.62 -28.46 -4.20
C PHE A 219 5.57 -26.97 -3.90
N VAL A 220 4.62 -26.58 -3.07
CA VAL A 220 4.55 -25.26 -2.45
C VAL A 220 4.83 -25.39 -0.97
N ARG A 221 5.87 -24.70 -0.50
CA ARG A 221 6.18 -24.52 0.92
C ARG A 221 5.73 -23.14 1.37
N ASN A 222 5.09 -23.03 2.53
CA ASN A 222 4.73 -21.74 3.12
C ASN A 222 5.83 -21.16 4.03
N SER A 223 5.62 -19.96 4.56
CA SER A 223 6.60 -19.27 5.43
C SER A 223 6.82 -19.95 6.79
N SER A 224 5.93 -20.85 7.19
CA SER A 224 6.08 -21.68 8.38
C SER A 224 6.94 -22.94 8.12
N GLY A 225 7.25 -23.23 6.85
CA GLY A 225 8.01 -24.41 6.44
C GLY A 225 7.15 -25.60 5.99
N ASP A 226 5.82 -25.49 6.02
CA ASP A 226 4.90 -26.58 5.71
C ASP A 226 4.74 -26.78 4.19
N ILE A 227 4.69 -28.03 3.75
CA ILE A 227 4.31 -28.40 2.37
C ILE A 227 2.78 -28.40 2.26
N ILE A 228 2.25 -27.39 1.56
CA ILE A 228 0.81 -27.10 1.50
C ILE A 228 0.19 -27.34 0.12
N GLY A 229 1.00 -27.59 -0.90
CA GLY A 229 0.51 -27.90 -2.24
C GLY A 229 1.51 -28.76 -3.01
N ALA A 230 1.01 -29.59 -3.91
CA ALA A 230 1.82 -30.43 -4.79
C ALA A 230 1.11 -30.61 -6.13
N GLY A 231 1.88 -30.69 -7.21
CA GLY A 231 1.38 -30.85 -8.58
C GLY A 231 2.43 -31.45 -9.49
N ALA A 232 1.99 -32.20 -10.50
CA ALA A 232 2.87 -32.97 -11.37
C ALA A 232 2.68 -32.64 -12.85
N LEU A 233 3.78 -32.74 -13.59
CA LEU A 233 3.84 -32.82 -15.05
C LEU A 233 4.19 -34.26 -15.41
N GLN A 234 3.23 -34.99 -15.96
CA GLN A 234 3.42 -36.40 -16.34
C GLN A 234 3.44 -36.53 -17.86
N PRO A 235 4.49 -37.11 -18.46
CA PRO A 235 4.47 -37.42 -19.89
C PRO A 235 3.41 -38.48 -20.18
N VAL A 236 2.64 -38.28 -21.25
CA VAL A 236 1.57 -39.19 -21.66
C VAL A 236 1.59 -39.42 -23.17
N GLY A 237 1.37 -40.67 -23.54
CA GLY A 237 1.49 -41.11 -24.94
C GLY A 237 2.91 -40.98 -25.48
N GLU A 238 3.05 -41.10 -26.81
CA GLU A 238 4.35 -41.05 -27.50
C GLU A 238 4.57 -39.73 -28.26
N ASP A 239 3.58 -38.84 -28.30
CA ASP A 239 3.59 -37.62 -29.13
C ASP A 239 4.15 -36.38 -28.41
N GLY A 240 4.95 -36.60 -27.36
CA GLY A 240 5.57 -35.56 -26.52
C GLY A 240 4.57 -34.74 -25.71
N ALA A 241 3.38 -35.29 -25.45
CA ALA A 241 2.35 -34.63 -24.65
C ALA A 241 2.61 -34.82 -23.16
N PHE A 242 2.28 -33.80 -22.38
CA PHE A 242 2.29 -33.85 -20.92
C PHE A 242 0.89 -33.58 -20.39
N GLU A 243 0.54 -34.33 -19.36
CA GLU A 243 -0.60 -34.12 -18.50
C GLU A 243 -0.15 -33.33 -17.27
N PHE A 244 -0.81 -32.21 -17.01
CA PHE A 244 -0.81 -31.57 -15.72
C PHE A 244 -1.78 -32.34 -14.82
N THR A 245 -1.25 -32.96 -13.76
CA THR A 245 -1.98 -33.92 -12.95
C THR A 245 -1.63 -33.80 -11.47
N LYS A 246 -2.41 -34.47 -10.60
CA LYS A 246 -2.16 -34.57 -9.16
C LYS A 246 -1.89 -33.23 -8.47
N MET A 247 -2.76 -32.25 -8.75
CA MET A 247 -2.68 -30.92 -8.18
C MET A 247 -3.55 -30.79 -6.93
N GLY A 248 -3.02 -31.24 -5.79
CA GLY A 248 -3.65 -31.12 -4.47
C GLY A 248 -3.11 -29.91 -3.69
N VAL A 249 -4.00 -29.16 -3.03
CA VAL A 249 -3.64 -28.10 -2.09
C VAL A 249 -4.42 -28.32 -0.80
N SER A 250 -3.75 -28.18 0.34
CA SER A 250 -4.34 -28.41 1.66
C SER A 250 -5.62 -27.60 1.87
N SER A 251 -6.70 -28.28 2.27
CA SER A 251 -8.02 -27.69 2.47
C SER A 251 -8.08 -26.73 3.67
N THR A 252 -7.20 -26.92 4.66
CA THR A 252 -7.10 -26.14 5.90
C THR A 252 -6.36 -24.80 5.73
N LYS A 253 -5.79 -24.54 4.55
CA LYS A 253 -4.97 -23.36 4.23
C LYS A 253 -5.50 -22.57 3.01
N ARG A 254 -6.83 -22.50 2.88
CA ARG A 254 -7.50 -21.69 1.85
C ARG A 254 -7.21 -20.20 2.07
N GLY A 255 -6.92 -19.47 0.99
CA GLY A 255 -6.72 -18.00 1.01
C GLY A 255 -5.31 -17.52 0.64
N GLU A 256 -4.31 -18.42 0.59
CA GLU A 256 -2.90 -18.05 0.29
C GLU A 256 -2.57 -18.07 -1.21
N LYS A 257 -3.54 -18.35 -2.09
CA LYS A 257 -3.35 -18.49 -3.55
C LYS A 257 -2.29 -19.55 -3.95
N ALA A 258 -2.03 -20.54 -3.09
CA ALA A 258 -1.05 -21.60 -3.34
C ALA A 258 -1.33 -22.39 -4.64
N GLY A 259 -2.60 -22.64 -4.98
CA GLY A 259 -2.96 -23.29 -6.25
C GLY A 259 -2.59 -22.44 -7.47
N GLU A 260 -2.83 -21.13 -7.43
CA GLU A 260 -2.43 -20.22 -8.51
C GLU A 260 -0.90 -20.15 -8.64
N PHE A 261 -0.19 -20.06 -7.52
CA PHE A 261 1.27 -20.06 -7.47
C PHE A 261 1.87 -21.35 -8.06
N LEU A 262 1.34 -22.50 -7.65
CA LEU A 262 1.75 -23.82 -8.13
C LEU A 262 1.46 -24.00 -9.62
N LEU A 263 0.29 -23.58 -10.09
CA LEU A 263 -0.08 -23.68 -11.52
C LEU A 263 0.88 -22.89 -12.40
N VAL A 264 1.20 -21.65 -12.01
CA VAL A 264 2.16 -20.82 -12.75
C VAL A 264 3.54 -21.47 -12.78
N ALA A 265 4.00 -22.01 -11.65
CA ALA A 265 5.28 -22.71 -11.56
C ALA A 265 5.33 -23.94 -12.48
N LEU A 266 4.29 -24.76 -12.49
CA LEU A 266 4.21 -25.95 -13.35
C LEU A 266 4.11 -25.58 -14.84
N ILE A 267 3.42 -24.51 -15.22
CA ILE A 267 3.42 -24.01 -16.61
C ILE A 267 4.83 -23.57 -17.02
N ASN A 268 5.54 -22.83 -16.16
CA ASN A 268 6.91 -22.40 -16.45
C ASN A 268 7.86 -23.58 -16.53
N ARG A 269 7.71 -24.55 -15.63
CA ARG A 269 8.50 -25.78 -15.65
C ARG A 269 8.27 -26.60 -16.92
N ALA A 270 7.02 -26.71 -17.36
CA ALA A 270 6.70 -27.35 -18.64
C ALA A 270 7.40 -26.64 -19.81
N ARG A 271 7.53 -25.30 -19.79
CA ARG A 271 8.27 -24.56 -20.81
C ARG A 271 9.77 -24.85 -20.77
N GLU A 272 10.36 -24.89 -19.58
CA GLU A 272 11.78 -25.23 -19.38
C GLU A 272 12.10 -26.65 -19.86
N MET A 273 11.17 -27.59 -19.65
CA MET A 273 11.24 -28.96 -20.14
C MET A 273 11.00 -29.08 -21.67
N GLY A 274 10.71 -27.97 -22.36
CA GLY A 274 10.47 -27.97 -23.80
C GLY A 274 9.12 -28.58 -24.23
N VAL A 275 8.17 -28.72 -23.30
CA VAL A 275 6.85 -29.31 -23.55
C VAL A 275 6.09 -28.49 -24.60
N GLN A 276 5.63 -29.18 -25.65
CA GLN A 276 4.87 -28.57 -26.75
C GLN A 276 3.35 -28.70 -26.59
N LYS A 277 2.92 -29.76 -25.91
CA LYS A 277 1.50 -30.09 -25.72
C LYS A 277 1.26 -30.35 -24.24
N LEU A 278 0.50 -29.46 -23.61
CA LEU A 278 0.11 -29.57 -22.21
C LEU A 278 -1.41 -29.64 -22.11
N HIS A 279 -1.93 -30.60 -21.36
CA HIS A 279 -3.36 -30.71 -21.08
C HIS A 279 -3.59 -31.15 -19.63
N LEU A 280 -4.85 -31.13 -19.21
CA LEU A 280 -5.30 -31.66 -17.94
C LEU A 280 -6.64 -32.37 -18.10
N LEU A 281 -6.90 -33.29 -17.18
CA LEU A 281 -8.18 -33.95 -16.99
C LEU A 281 -8.77 -33.50 -15.65
N THR A 282 -10.06 -33.19 -15.63
CA THR A 282 -10.77 -32.74 -14.41
C THR A 282 -12.23 -33.15 -14.46
N ASN A 283 -13.01 -32.74 -13.47
CA ASN A 283 -14.43 -33.03 -13.36
C ASN A 283 -15.22 -31.72 -13.24
N LYS A 284 -16.41 -31.64 -13.84
CA LYS A 284 -17.33 -30.49 -13.73
C LYS A 284 -17.65 -30.07 -12.30
N LYS A 285 -17.60 -30.98 -11.32
CA LYS A 285 -17.73 -30.68 -9.88
C LYS A 285 -16.60 -29.79 -9.35
N CYS A 286 -15.45 -29.73 -10.03
CA CYS A 286 -14.29 -28.93 -9.65
C CYS A 286 -14.35 -27.52 -10.26
N GLU A 287 -15.47 -26.83 -10.13
CA GLU A 287 -15.74 -25.52 -10.78
C GLU A 287 -14.65 -24.47 -10.46
N ALA A 288 -14.21 -24.39 -9.21
CA ALA A 288 -13.15 -23.48 -8.79
C ALA A 288 -11.81 -23.76 -9.50
N ALA A 289 -11.47 -25.04 -9.71
CA ALA A 289 -10.26 -25.43 -10.42
C ALA A 289 -10.39 -25.13 -11.92
N ILE A 290 -11.54 -25.43 -12.53
CA ILE A 290 -11.81 -25.11 -13.94
C ILE A 290 -11.67 -23.61 -14.18
N HIS A 291 -12.26 -22.76 -13.34
CA HIS A 291 -12.12 -21.31 -13.46
C HIS A 291 -10.68 -20.83 -13.26
N LEU A 292 -9.92 -21.47 -12.37
CA LEU A 292 -8.49 -21.20 -12.24
C LEU A 292 -7.75 -21.52 -13.54
N TYR A 293 -7.97 -22.69 -14.13
CA TYR A 293 -7.32 -23.09 -15.38
C TYR A 293 -7.71 -22.17 -16.55
N GLU A 294 -8.99 -21.82 -16.69
CA GLU A 294 -9.49 -20.87 -17.68
C GLU A 294 -8.82 -19.49 -17.52
N LYS A 295 -8.74 -18.99 -16.27
CA LYS A 295 -8.05 -17.73 -15.94
C LYS A 295 -6.61 -17.73 -16.43
N PHE A 296 -5.92 -18.87 -16.36
CA PHE A 296 -4.53 -19.01 -16.77
C PHE A 296 -4.35 -19.38 -18.24
N GLY A 297 -5.42 -19.54 -19.01
CA GLY A 297 -5.37 -19.71 -20.47
C GLY A 297 -5.57 -21.15 -20.95
N PHE A 298 -5.94 -22.08 -20.06
CA PHE A 298 -6.43 -23.39 -20.50
C PHE A 298 -7.79 -23.22 -21.18
N ARG A 299 -8.06 -24.06 -22.17
CA ARG A 299 -9.34 -24.09 -22.90
C ARG A 299 -9.86 -25.51 -22.96
N HIS A 300 -11.17 -25.68 -22.79
CA HIS A 300 -11.85 -26.96 -22.95
C HIS A 300 -11.52 -27.58 -24.31
N ASP A 301 -11.27 -28.88 -24.33
CA ASP A 301 -10.86 -29.61 -25.53
C ASP A 301 -11.46 -31.02 -25.57
N ALA A 302 -12.40 -31.22 -26.50
CA ALA A 302 -13.08 -32.50 -26.67
C ALA A 302 -12.17 -33.60 -27.25
N ILE A 303 -11.12 -33.24 -28.00
CA ILE A 303 -10.20 -34.21 -28.60
C ILE A 303 -9.32 -34.81 -27.51
N ILE A 304 -8.82 -33.97 -26.58
CA ILE A 304 -8.10 -34.47 -25.39
C ILE A 304 -9.02 -35.35 -24.55
N MET A 305 -10.29 -34.96 -24.39
CA MET A 305 -11.28 -35.75 -23.64
C MET A 305 -11.44 -37.15 -24.25
N GLU A 306 -11.67 -37.25 -25.56
CA GLU A 306 -11.80 -38.54 -26.26
C GLU A 306 -10.54 -39.39 -26.15
N LYS A 307 -9.35 -38.76 -26.27
CA LYS A 307 -8.07 -39.46 -26.28
C LYS A 307 -7.62 -39.98 -24.91
N TYR A 308 -7.86 -39.22 -23.83
CA TYR A 308 -7.20 -39.47 -22.54
C TYR A 308 -8.15 -39.74 -21.37
N ALA A 309 -9.46 -39.47 -21.48
CA ALA A 309 -10.36 -39.62 -20.34
C ALA A 309 -10.54 -41.07 -19.85
N VAL A 310 -10.26 -42.07 -20.70
CA VAL A 310 -10.31 -43.50 -20.33
C VAL A 310 -9.40 -43.82 -19.12
N LYS A 311 -8.41 -42.96 -18.83
CA LYS A 311 -7.50 -43.09 -17.69
C LYS A 311 -8.19 -42.92 -16.32
N TYR A 312 -9.30 -42.17 -16.25
CA TYR A 312 -10.00 -41.86 -15.00
C TYR A 312 -11.52 -41.91 -15.19
N GLU A 313 -12.21 -42.78 -14.45
CA GLU A 313 -13.68 -42.89 -14.54
C GLU A 313 -14.36 -41.57 -14.14
N ARG A 314 -13.78 -40.84 -13.18
CA ARG A 314 -14.31 -39.54 -12.76
C ARG A 314 -14.11 -38.42 -13.77
N ALA A 315 -13.22 -38.50 -14.75
CA ALA A 315 -12.93 -37.37 -15.62
C ALA A 315 -14.11 -37.14 -16.59
N ASN A 316 -14.62 -35.90 -16.64
CA ASN A 316 -15.65 -35.50 -17.62
C ASN A 316 -15.42 -34.12 -18.24
N VAL A 317 -14.24 -33.54 -17.99
CA VAL A 317 -13.73 -32.31 -18.59
C VAL A 317 -12.26 -32.52 -18.93
N ALA A 318 -11.86 -32.11 -20.12
CA ALA A 318 -10.46 -32.01 -20.50
C ALA A 318 -10.16 -30.61 -21.01
N MET A 319 -8.97 -30.10 -20.69
CA MET A 319 -8.55 -28.77 -21.12
C MET A 319 -7.13 -28.81 -21.65
N ARG A 320 -6.86 -28.06 -22.71
CA ARG A 320 -5.52 -27.87 -23.28
C ARG A 320 -4.94 -26.51 -22.93
N TYR A 321 -3.62 -26.44 -22.83
CA TYR A 321 -2.86 -25.20 -22.75
C TYR A 321 -2.03 -25.01 -24.02
N SER A 322 -2.08 -23.81 -24.59
CA SER A 322 -1.29 -23.48 -25.78
C SER A 322 0.11 -23.05 -25.39
N MET A 323 1.07 -23.96 -25.53
CA MET A 323 2.50 -23.64 -25.37
C MET A 323 2.95 -22.84 -26.59
N ASN A 324 3.00 -21.51 -26.48
CA ASN A 324 3.49 -20.69 -27.57
C ASN A 324 5.01 -20.84 -27.64
N THR A 325 5.54 -21.47 -28.70
CA THR A 325 6.98 -21.49 -29.01
C THR A 325 7.43 -20.10 -29.45
N GLN A 326 7.51 -19.15 -28.53
CA GLN A 326 8.58 -18.18 -28.64
C GLN A 326 9.78 -18.83 -27.99
N SER A 327 10.76 -19.18 -28.81
CA SER A 327 12.12 -19.35 -28.34
C SER A 327 12.45 -18.12 -27.51
N VAL A 328 12.40 -18.25 -26.18
CA VAL A 328 13.09 -17.31 -25.32
C VAL A 328 14.55 -17.50 -25.75
N LYS A 329 15.06 -16.61 -26.62
CA LYS A 329 16.50 -16.40 -26.67
C LYS A 329 16.85 -16.20 -25.20
N ALA A 330 17.62 -17.12 -24.64
CA ALA A 330 18.17 -16.95 -23.31
C ALA A 330 18.60 -15.48 -23.24
N ALA A 331 17.97 -14.71 -22.35
CA ALA A 331 18.41 -13.36 -22.14
C ALA A 331 19.91 -13.47 -21.91
N ALA A 332 20.70 -12.78 -22.74
CA ALA A 332 22.12 -12.69 -22.47
C ALA A 332 22.24 -12.30 -20.99
N PRO A 333 23.17 -12.91 -20.22
CA PRO A 333 23.40 -12.51 -18.85
C PRO A 333 23.47 -10.99 -18.84
N VAL A 334 22.59 -10.34 -18.08
CA VAL A 334 22.74 -8.91 -17.83
C VAL A 334 24.08 -8.80 -17.12
N GLU A 335 25.09 -8.35 -17.84
CA GLU A 335 26.40 -8.04 -17.29
C GLU A 335 26.15 -6.87 -16.34
N VAL A 336 26.02 -7.20 -15.06
CA VAL A 336 25.97 -6.20 -13.99
C VAL A 336 27.32 -5.51 -14.02
N ALA A 337 27.33 -4.23 -14.38
CA ALA A 337 28.53 -3.42 -14.28
C ALA A 337 29.09 -3.57 -12.85
N PRO A 338 30.41 -3.82 -12.69
CA PRO A 338 30.98 -3.96 -11.36
C PRO A 338 30.68 -2.69 -10.55
N PRO A 339 30.27 -2.82 -9.28
CA PRO A 339 29.99 -1.68 -8.42
C PRO A 339 31.25 -0.80 -8.34
N ALA A 340 31.06 0.51 -8.48
CA ALA A 340 32.11 1.48 -8.19
C ALA A 340 32.61 1.24 -6.75
N GLU A 341 33.93 1.22 -6.57
CA GLU A 341 34.58 1.03 -5.27
C GLU A 341 34.00 2.00 -4.23
N ALA A 342 33.42 1.44 -3.17
CA ALA A 342 32.93 2.18 -2.03
C ALA A 342 34.11 2.82 -1.26
N PRO A 343 33.96 4.05 -0.73
CA PRO A 343 34.95 4.62 0.15
C PRO A 343 35.06 3.81 1.46
N ALA A 344 36.26 3.81 2.04
CA ALA A 344 36.63 2.99 3.18
C ALA A 344 35.71 3.16 4.41
N PRO A 345 35.46 2.09 5.17
CA PRO A 345 34.55 2.10 6.31
C PRO A 345 35.13 2.84 7.52
N GLU A 346 34.30 3.65 8.19
CA GLU A 346 34.58 4.14 9.55
C GLU A 346 34.46 3.00 10.58
N PRO A 347 35.12 3.11 11.76
CA PRO A 347 35.26 2.00 12.69
C PRO A 347 33.94 1.64 13.37
N VAL A 348 33.61 0.35 13.30
CA VAL A 348 32.48 -0.29 13.99
C VAL A 348 32.84 -0.56 15.45
N LEU A 349 32.00 -0.12 16.38
CA LEU A 349 31.98 -0.60 17.76
C LEU A 349 31.31 -1.97 17.82
N GLU A 350 31.98 -2.93 18.48
CA GLU A 350 31.61 -4.34 18.51
C GLU A 350 30.30 -4.65 19.24
N PRO A 351 29.65 -5.77 18.88
CA PRO A 351 28.29 -6.12 19.29
C PRO A 351 28.27 -7.12 20.46
N ALA A 352 27.09 -7.28 21.08
CA ALA A 352 26.78 -8.46 21.87
C ALA A 352 25.49 -9.14 21.38
N VAL A 353 25.71 -10.38 20.95
CA VAL A 353 24.85 -11.53 20.61
C VAL A 353 23.98 -11.90 21.85
N GLU A 354 22.74 -12.43 21.78
CA GLU A 354 22.25 -13.61 21.05
C GLU A 354 20.70 -13.69 20.96
N ALA A 355 20.24 -14.56 20.05
CA ALA A 355 18.86 -14.91 19.63
C ALA A 355 18.02 -15.67 20.72
N PRO A 356 16.88 -16.35 20.44
CA PRO A 356 15.93 -16.36 19.31
C PRO A 356 14.44 -16.20 19.73
N SER A 357 13.59 -16.16 18.70
CA SER A 357 12.13 -15.99 18.66
C SER A 357 11.26 -16.93 19.51
N GLN A 358 10.14 -16.39 20.02
CA GLN A 358 8.86 -17.10 20.19
C GLN A 358 7.69 -16.21 19.72
N ARG A 359 6.92 -16.69 18.74
CA ARG A 359 5.61 -16.12 18.36
C ARG A 359 4.54 -16.72 19.25
N PHE A 360 3.65 -15.87 19.75
CA PHE A 360 2.29 -16.26 20.11
C PHE A 360 1.32 -15.41 19.31
N ALA A 361 0.45 -16.07 18.55
CA ALA A 361 -0.81 -15.49 18.11
C ALA A 361 -1.84 -15.76 19.21
N ILE A 362 -2.51 -14.72 19.69
CA ILE A 362 -3.70 -14.86 20.52
C ILE A 362 -4.83 -14.17 19.76
N SER A 363 -5.83 -14.95 19.37
CA SER A 363 -7.17 -14.46 19.05
C SER A 363 -7.98 -14.60 20.31
N PHE A 364 -8.85 -13.65 20.54
CA PHE A 364 -10.00 -13.88 21.38
C PHE A 364 -11.26 -13.13 20.85
N SER A 365 -12.39 -13.52 21.41
CA SER A 365 -13.75 -13.36 20.88
C SER A 365 -14.32 -11.99 21.33
N PRO A 366 -15.55 -11.57 20.97
CA PRO A 366 -16.33 -10.49 21.65
C PRO A 366 -16.58 -10.72 23.17
N GLU A 367 -15.79 -11.67 23.68
CA GLU A 367 -15.55 -12.42 24.91
C GLU A 367 -14.03 -12.81 24.77
N MET A 368 -12.97 -12.12 25.21
CA MET A 368 -12.70 -10.92 25.99
C MET A 368 -11.19 -10.61 25.77
N ASP A 369 -10.82 -9.68 24.89
CA ASP A 369 -9.38 -9.49 24.50
C ASP A 369 -8.89 -8.06 24.72
N ALA A 370 -9.85 -7.17 24.87
CA ALA A 370 -9.79 -5.75 24.58
C ALA A 370 -8.80 -4.90 25.42
N PRO A 371 -8.40 -5.26 26.66
CA PRO A 371 -7.54 -4.36 27.47
C PRO A 371 -6.08 -4.26 27.00
N LEU A 372 -5.53 -5.28 26.31
CA LEU A 372 -4.09 -5.35 26.03
C LEU A 372 -3.65 -4.60 24.75
N ALA A 373 -4.55 -4.34 23.81
CA ALA A 373 -4.31 -3.42 22.70
C ALA A 373 -4.43 -1.94 23.17
N LEU A 374 -5.37 -1.66 24.09
CA LEU A 374 -5.55 -0.33 24.69
C LEU A 374 -4.33 0.09 25.52
N ALA A 375 -3.75 -0.81 26.33
CA ALA A 375 -2.59 -0.54 27.18
C ALA A 375 -1.30 -0.16 26.42
N ARG A 376 -1.12 -0.62 25.17
CA ARG A 376 0.07 -0.33 24.35
C ARG A 376 -0.01 1.03 23.62
N GLY A 377 -1.21 1.60 23.43
CA GLY A 377 -1.43 2.97 22.94
C GLY A 377 -1.17 4.08 23.98
N TYR A 378 -1.22 3.78 25.28
CA TYR A 378 -0.98 4.75 26.37
C TYR A 378 0.49 5.14 26.59
N ARG A 379 1.44 4.59 25.82
CA ARG A 379 2.89 4.82 25.97
C ARG A 379 3.37 6.16 25.39
N SER A 380 2.77 6.64 24.30
CA SER A 380 3.15 7.89 23.61
C SER A 380 2.64 9.15 24.34
N GLU A 381 1.44 9.08 24.91
CA GLU A 381 0.78 10.23 25.54
C GLU A 381 1.36 10.60 26.92
N ILE A 382 1.99 9.64 27.61
CA ILE A 382 2.69 9.85 28.90
C ILE A 382 4.04 10.56 28.70
N LEU A 383 4.64 10.47 27.51
CA LEU A 383 5.98 11.00 27.21
C LEU A 383 5.99 12.44 26.70
N LYS A 384 4.85 13.02 26.29
CA LYS A 384 4.83 14.35 25.65
C LYS A 384 4.43 15.53 26.56
N ARG A 385 4.13 15.28 27.84
CA ARG A 385 3.81 16.34 28.83
C ARG A 385 4.99 16.80 29.69
N ALA A 386 6.23 16.51 29.32
CA ALA A 386 7.42 17.11 29.94
C ALA A 386 8.45 17.49 28.85
N GLU A 387 8.47 18.77 28.47
CA GLU A 387 9.22 19.40 27.36
C GLU A 387 10.71 18.98 27.26
N LEU A 388 11.26 18.69 26.05
CA LEU A 388 12.64 18.99 25.56
C LEU A 388 13.07 18.17 24.30
N ARG A 389 13.22 18.89 23.15
CA ARG A 389 14.01 18.65 21.89
C ARG A 389 13.95 17.33 21.09
N GLU A 390 13.84 17.52 19.77
CA GLU A 390 14.24 16.69 18.60
C GLU A 390 14.20 15.15 18.70
N ALA A 391 13.49 14.55 17.72
CA ALA A 391 13.61 13.19 17.17
C ALA A 391 12.43 12.21 17.39
N CYS A 392 12.12 11.53 16.27
CA CYS A 392 11.53 10.18 16.13
C CYS A 392 10.00 9.95 16.16
N ASN A 393 9.47 9.76 14.95
CA ASN A 393 8.74 8.59 14.40
C ASN A 393 7.72 7.76 15.23
N GLN A 394 6.57 7.55 14.57
CA GLN A 394 5.49 6.54 14.71
C GLN A 394 4.37 6.66 15.79
N ASP A 395 3.14 6.60 15.24
CA ASP A 395 1.79 6.23 15.75
C ASP A 395 1.15 6.89 16.99
N VAL A 396 0.37 7.98 16.77
CA VAL A 396 -0.87 8.36 17.49
C VAL A 396 -1.78 9.20 16.55
N CYS A 397 -3.11 8.98 16.57
CA CYS A 397 -4.10 9.68 15.74
C CYS A 397 -4.20 11.21 16.00
N PHE A 398 -4.19 12.03 14.94
CA PHE A 398 -4.50 13.46 14.98
C PHE A 398 -5.70 13.80 14.08
N MET A 399 -6.55 14.72 14.55
CA MET A 399 -7.46 15.53 13.73
C MET A 399 -6.86 16.95 13.66
N THR A 400 -6.73 17.52 12.47
CA THR A 400 -6.19 18.87 12.24
C THR A 400 -7.21 19.74 11.53
N PHE A 401 -7.41 20.98 12.00
CA PHE A 401 -7.74 22.14 11.16
C PHE A 401 -7.00 23.37 11.69
N VAL A 402 -6.57 24.23 10.76
CA VAL A 402 -5.78 25.45 10.97
C VAL A 402 -6.66 26.67 10.69
N ALA A 403 -6.49 27.74 11.47
CA ALA A 403 -6.74 29.10 11.01
C ALA A 403 -5.80 30.10 11.71
N ASP A 404 -5.22 30.99 10.91
CA ASP A 404 -4.09 31.88 11.18
C ASP A 404 -4.39 33.03 12.16
N GLY A 405 -3.40 33.34 13.03
CA GLY A 405 -3.12 34.72 13.44
C GLY A 405 -3.73 35.25 14.76
N VAL A 406 -3.16 34.79 15.89
CA VAL A 406 -2.98 35.48 17.21
C VAL A 406 -4.10 36.40 17.75
N GLU A 407 -4.92 35.87 18.67
CA GLU A 407 -5.18 36.41 20.02
C GLU A 407 -5.85 35.31 20.88
N LEU A 408 -5.09 34.64 21.75
CA LEU A 408 -5.56 33.48 22.53
C LEU A 408 -6.34 33.89 23.79
N ALA A 409 -7.48 34.52 23.58
CA ALA A 409 -8.56 34.57 24.56
C ALA A 409 -9.85 34.19 23.84
N HIS A 410 -9.99 32.92 23.45
CA HIS A 410 -11.21 32.42 22.80
C HIS A 410 -12.45 32.93 23.54
N SER A 411 -13.29 33.67 22.82
CA SER A 411 -14.63 34.04 23.28
C SER A 411 -15.41 32.74 23.51
N ALA A 412 -16.34 32.76 24.45
CA ALA A 412 -17.21 31.61 24.71
C ALA A 412 -17.86 31.08 23.44
N ASP A 413 -18.14 31.98 22.48
CA ASP A 413 -18.80 31.70 21.22
C ASP A 413 -17.98 30.80 20.29
N THR A 414 -16.65 31.00 20.20
CA THR A 414 -15.78 30.13 19.38
C THR A 414 -15.68 28.73 19.96
N VAL A 415 -15.66 28.61 21.29
CA VAL A 415 -15.68 27.30 21.96
C VAL A 415 -17.03 26.62 21.74
N ILE A 416 -18.14 27.37 21.76
CA ILE A 416 -19.49 26.85 21.48
C ILE A 416 -19.59 26.34 20.04
N GLU A 417 -19.18 27.12 19.04
CA GLU A 417 -19.24 26.70 17.62
C GLU A 417 -18.46 25.41 17.39
N HIS A 418 -17.28 25.31 18.01
CA HIS A 418 -16.46 24.11 17.90
C HIS A 418 -17.11 22.90 18.58
N LEU A 419 -17.71 23.08 19.76
CA LEU A 419 -18.40 21.99 20.47
C LEU A 419 -19.70 21.56 19.80
N GLN A 420 -20.43 22.49 19.18
CA GLN A 420 -21.61 22.18 18.36
C GLN A 420 -21.23 21.29 17.16
N SER A 421 -20.03 21.47 16.59
CA SER A 421 -19.52 20.58 15.54
C SER A 421 -19.21 19.16 16.04
N LEU A 422 -19.03 18.98 17.35
CA LEU A 422 -18.71 17.72 18.03
C LEU A 422 -19.92 17.09 18.76
N ASP A 423 -21.12 17.66 18.65
CA ASP A 423 -22.33 17.29 19.40
C ASP A 423 -22.65 15.78 19.34
N GLY A 424 -22.40 15.13 18.20
CA GLY A 424 -22.60 13.69 18.03
C GLY A 424 -21.61 12.81 18.82
N GLU A 425 -20.37 13.24 18.98
CA GLU A 425 -19.35 12.53 19.77
C GLU A 425 -19.49 12.86 21.27
N LEU A 426 -19.85 14.09 21.62
CA LEU A 426 -20.16 14.48 23.00
C LEU A 426 -21.36 13.70 23.56
N LYS A 427 -22.34 13.36 22.71
CA LYS A 427 -23.46 12.45 23.07
C LYS A 427 -23.00 11.06 23.49
N LYS A 428 -21.90 10.56 22.92
CA LYS A 428 -21.33 9.25 23.29
C LYS A 428 -20.58 9.31 24.62
N LEU A 429 -20.11 10.49 25.03
CA LEU A 429 -19.39 10.73 26.29
C LEU A 429 -20.33 10.91 27.50
N ARG A 430 -21.65 10.71 27.36
CA ARG A 430 -22.65 10.88 28.44
C ARG A 430 -22.55 9.86 29.59
N HIS A 431 -21.46 9.09 29.65
CA HIS A 431 -21.16 8.23 30.78
C HIS A 431 -20.53 9.09 31.88
N ASP A 432 -21.07 9.05 33.10
CA ASP A 432 -20.48 9.73 34.26
C ASP A 432 -19.01 9.34 34.38
N GLY A 433 -18.11 10.31 34.17
CA GLY A 433 -16.71 10.02 33.91
C GLY A 433 -15.88 11.23 33.52
N GLU A 434 -14.57 11.00 33.46
CA GLU A 434 -13.59 12.02 33.09
C GLU A 434 -12.89 11.61 31.79
N HIS A 435 -12.73 12.58 30.89
CA HIS A 435 -12.24 12.35 29.53
C HIS A 435 -11.22 13.42 29.12
N LEU A 436 -10.16 12.99 28.45
CA LEU A 436 -9.14 13.88 27.88
C LEU A 436 -9.59 14.36 26.50
N ILE A 437 -9.51 15.67 26.24
CA ILE A 437 -9.88 16.25 24.94
C ILE A 437 -8.76 17.16 24.44
N ARG A 438 -8.35 16.99 23.18
CA ARG A 438 -7.40 17.87 22.51
C ARG A 438 -8.15 18.94 21.72
N PHE A 439 -7.77 20.21 21.89
CA PHE A 439 -8.32 21.33 21.14
C PHE A 439 -7.33 21.74 20.03
N GLY A 440 -7.79 22.52 19.04
CA GLY A 440 -6.92 23.00 17.96
C GLY A 440 -5.69 23.77 18.47
N GLY A 441 -4.55 23.62 17.79
CA GLY A 441 -3.25 24.14 18.23
C GLY A 441 -2.56 23.25 19.29
N ASP A 442 -1.76 23.86 20.16
CA ASP A 442 -1.04 23.18 21.25
C ASP A 442 -1.83 23.11 22.57
N ALA A 443 -3.13 23.45 22.55
CA ALA A 443 -3.97 23.44 23.74
C ALA A 443 -4.58 22.06 24.02
N VAL A 444 -4.63 21.68 25.29
CA VAL A 444 -5.22 20.42 25.76
C VAL A 444 -6.18 20.72 26.90
N GLY A 445 -7.30 20.00 26.96
CA GLY A 445 -8.26 20.17 28.04
C GLY A 445 -8.83 18.87 28.59
N LEU A 446 -9.52 19.04 29.70
CA LEU A 446 -10.17 17.99 30.48
C LEU A 446 -11.68 18.20 30.41
N ALA A 447 -12.43 17.13 30.15
CA ALA A 447 -13.88 17.11 30.25
C ALA A 447 -14.31 16.22 31.40
N GLU A 448 -15.04 16.80 32.35
CA GLU A 448 -15.71 16.05 33.41
C GLU A 448 -17.22 16.05 33.15
N VAL A 449 -17.81 14.86 33.08
CA VAL A 449 -19.25 14.68 32.85
C VAL A 449 -19.89 14.20 34.15
N ARG A 450 -20.85 14.98 34.65
CA ARG A 450 -21.68 14.64 35.81
C ARG A 450 -23.15 14.88 35.48
N GLY A 451 -23.88 13.80 35.20
CA GLY A 451 -25.26 13.85 34.73
C GLY A 451 -25.39 14.66 33.44
N GLU A 452 -26.17 15.75 33.49
CA GLU A 452 -26.37 16.65 32.34
C GLU A 452 -25.35 17.80 32.27
N LYS A 453 -24.38 17.82 33.18
CA LYS A 453 -23.38 18.89 33.27
C LYS A 453 -22.03 18.39 32.75
N ILE A 454 -21.44 19.16 31.85
CA ILE A 454 -20.08 18.94 31.36
C ILE A 454 -19.23 20.14 31.79
N THR A 455 -18.13 19.89 32.48
CA THR A 455 -17.16 20.93 32.83
C THR A 455 -15.91 20.74 31.98
N LEU A 456 -15.55 21.75 31.20
CA LEU A 456 -14.37 21.74 30.32
C LEU A 456 -13.30 22.66 30.87
N SER A 457 -12.13 22.14 31.24
CA SER A 457 -10.98 22.92 31.69
C SER A 457 -9.88 22.91 30.62
N VAL A 458 -9.41 24.07 30.17
CA VAL A 458 -8.45 24.18 29.05
C VAL A 458 -7.12 24.81 29.48
N VAL A 459 -6.00 24.25 29.00
CA VAL A 459 -4.63 24.74 29.22
C VAL A 459 -3.94 24.96 27.87
N ALA A 460 -3.28 26.11 27.69
CA ALA A 460 -2.42 26.37 26.53
C ALA A 460 -0.96 26.64 26.94
N PRO A 461 0.03 26.46 26.04
CA PRO A 461 1.46 26.48 26.40
C PRO A 461 2.05 27.86 26.67
N SER A 462 1.43 28.95 26.23
CA SER A 462 1.98 30.31 26.46
C SER A 462 1.93 30.70 27.94
N ASP A 463 2.92 31.48 28.39
CA ASP A 463 3.13 31.83 29.81
C ASP A 463 2.09 32.75 30.45
N GLU A 464 1.03 33.16 29.74
CA GLU A 464 -0.04 34.01 30.26
C GLU A 464 -1.45 33.42 30.13
N ILE A 465 -1.68 32.14 30.46
CA ILE A 465 -3.05 31.62 30.53
C ILE A 465 -3.41 31.06 31.91
N VAL A 466 -4.45 31.69 32.46
CA VAL A 466 -5.29 31.26 33.59
C VAL A 466 -6.33 30.32 33.00
N GLY A 467 -6.30 29.03 33.37
CA GLY A 467 -7.17 28.02 32.78
C GLY A 467 -8.64 28.39 32.91
N LYS A 468 -9.40 28.29 31.82
CA LYS A 468 -10.83 28.59 31.80
C LYS A 468 -11.60 27.30 31.99
N SER A 469 -12.54 27.28 32.93
CA SER A 469 -13.57 26.24 32.96
C SER A 469 -14.84 26.75 32.29
N VAL A 470 -15.38 25.98 31.37
CA VAL A 470 -16.68 26.25 30.76
C VAL A 470 -17.62 25.16 31.22
N GLN A 471 -18.65 25.54 31.96
CA GLN A 471 -19.72 24.62 32.27
C GLN A 471 -20.71 24.63 31.11
N LEU A 472 -21.10 23.44 30.67
CA LEU A 472 -22.09 23.24 29.65
C LEU A 472 -23.21 22.39 30.25
N ARG A 473 -24.44 22.73 29.92
CA ARG A 473 -25.60 21.89 30.23
C ARG A 473 -26.07 21.21 28.96
N TYR A 474 -26.05 19.89 28.97
CA TYR A 474 -26.57 19.07 27.91
C TYR A 474 -28.08 18.90 28.10
N THR A 475 -28.88 19.35 27.12
CA THR A 475 -30.36 19.27 27.16
C THR A 475 -30.87 18.50 25.94
N ASP A 476 -32.15 18.10 25.95
CA ASP A 476 -32.79 17.47 24.79
C ASP A 476 -32.82 18.36 23.52
N GLN A 477 -32.55 19.66 23.66
CA GLN A 477 -32.44 20.63 22.58
C GLN A 477 -30.99 20.93 22.15
N GLY A 478 -30.01 20.18 22.68
CA GLY A 478 -28.57 20.36 22.44
C GLY A 478 -27.82 20.98 23.62
N ILE A 479 -26.58 21.41 23.34
CA ILE A 479 -25.63 21.95 24.33
C ILE A 479 -25.94 23.43 24.61
N ARG A 480 -26.12 23.80 25.89
CA ARG A 480 -26.24 25.19 26.33
C ARG A 480 -25.04 25.60 27.18
N LEU A 481 -24.52 26.80 26.93
CA LEU A 481 -23.46 27.39 27.74
C LEU A 481 -23.98 27.74 29.15
N GLY A 482 -23.21 27.34 30.16
CA GLY A 482 -23.36 27.72 31.56
C GLY A 482 -22.30 28.72 32.00
N GLU A 483 -21.88 28.62 33.25
CA GLU A 483 -20.94 29.55 33.89
C GLU A 483 -19.49 29.35 33.40
N ILE A 484 -18.76 30.45 33.21
CA ILE A 484 -17.35 30.45 32.81
C ILE A 484 -16.50 30.86 34.02
N GLY A 485 -15.68 29.94 34.52
CA GLY A 485 -14.73 30.17 35.61
C GLY A 485 -13.31 30.36 35.10
N VAL A 486 -12.47 31.02 35.89
CA VAL A 486 -11.06 31.31 35.57
C VAL A 486 -10.19 30.85 36.76
N PHE A 487 -9.22 29.97 36.50
CA PHE A 487 -8.42 29.24 37.51
C PHE A 487 -6.91 29.37 37.26
N SER A 488 -6.10 29.36 38.31
CA SER A 488 -4.63 29.45 38.13
C SER A 488 -4.07 28.26 37.33
N LYS A 489 -3.04 28.51 36.50
CA LYS A 489 -2.35 27.50 35.66
C LYS A 489 -1.98 26.23 36.46
N LYS A 490 -1.47 26.44 37.68
CA LYS A 490 -1.07 25.35 38.58
C LYS A 490 -2.25 24.45 38.99
N LEU A 491 -3.38 25.05 39.38
CA LEU A 491 -4.54 24.28 39.83
C LEU A 491 -5.11 23.39 38.71
N VAL A 492 -5.14 23.89 37.48
CA VAL A 492 -5.65 23.13 36.33
C VAL A 492 -4.69 21.99 35.93
N ILE A 493 -3.37 22.20 36.06
CA ILE A 493 -2.38 21.13 35.86
C ILE A 493 -2.55 20.04 36.93
N ASP A 494 -2.66 20.42 38.20
CA ASP A 494 -2.83 19.48 39.32
C ASP A 494 -4.13 18.65 39.16
N GLU A 495 -5.23 19.27 38.72
CA GLU A 495 -6.49 18.58 38.43
C GLU A 495 -6.38 17.63 37.23
N PHE A 496 -5.62 18.01 36.20
CA PHE A 496 -5.39 17.19 35.03
C PHE A 496 -4.57 15.93 35.37
N GLU A 497 -3.53 16.08 36.18
CA GLU A 497 -2.71 14.96 36.67
C GLU A 497 -3.54 14.01 37.56
N ALA A 498 -4.39 14.56 38.42
CA ALA A 498 -5.29 13.79 39.26
C ALA A 498 -6.33 13.01 38.42
N CYS A 499 -6.86 13.60 37.36
CA CYS A 499 -7.78 12.94 36.44
C CYS A 499 -7.12 11.78 35.68
N ILE A 500 -5.93 11.98 35.09
CA ILE A 500 -5.17 10.89 34.45
C ILE A 500 -5.02 9.72 35.43
N THR A 501 -4.76 10.04 36.69
CA THR A 501 -4.61 9.04 37.75
C THR A 501 -5.92 8.29 38.03
N ARG A 502 -7.07 8.97 38.00
CA ARG A 502 -8.41 8.36 38.18
C ARG A 502 -8.85 7.51 36.98
N VAL A 503 -8.70 8.02 35.76
CA VAL A 503 -8.98 7.26 34.53
C VAL A 503 -8.13 5.99 34.49
N ARG A 504 -6.85 6.10 34.87
CA ARG A 504 -5.95 4.95 35.04
C ARG A 504 -6.48 3.98 36.09
N ALA A 505 -6.95 4.46 37.23
CA ALA A 505 -7.49 3.61 38.28
C ALA A 505 -8.76 2.87 37.84
N GLU A 506 -9.64 3.52 37.08
CA GLU A 506 -10.89 2.91 36.61
C GLU A 506 -10.65 1.87 35.51
N ILE A 507 -9.73 2.14 34.57
CA ILE A 507 -9.26 1.14 33.60
C ILE A 507 -8.71 -0.10 34.34
N MET A 508 -7.92 0.12 35.40
CA MET A 508 -7.38 -0.97 36.22
C MET A 508 -8.46 -1.69 37.04
N ARG A 509 -9.52 -0.99 37.45
CA ARG A 509 -10.66 -1.57 38.17
C ARG A 509 -11.49 -2.48 37.27
N VAL A 510 -11.84 -1.99 36.09
CA VAL A 510 -12.57 -2.75 35.05
C VAL A 510 -11.75 -3.97 34.64
N TYR A 511 -10.44 -3.82 34.44
CA TYR A 511 -9.53 -4.93 34.15
C TYR A 511 -9.48 -6.00 35.25
N ARG A 512 -9.61 -5.62 36.53
CA ARG A 512 -9.62 -6.58 37.66
C ARG A 512 -10.97 -7.24 37.89
N ALA A 513 -12.05 -6.63 37.41
CA ALA A 513 -13.42 -7.14 37.54
C ALA A 513 -13.78 -8.14 36.43
N LEU A 514 -13.05 -8.08 35.32
CA LEU A 514 -12.99 -9.06 34.24
C LEU A 514 -12.00 -10.18 34.59
#